data_AF-A0A061J5F0-F1
#
_entry.id   AF-A0A061J5F0-F1
#
_cell.length_a   1.000
_cell.length_b   1.000
_cell.length_c   1.000
_cell.angle_alpha   90.00
_cell.angle_beta   90.00
_cell.angle_gamma   90.00
#
_symmetry.space_group_name_H-M   'P 1'
#
loop_
_entity.id
_entity.type
_entity.pdbx_description
1 polymer ?
#
loop_
_entity_poly.entity_id
_entity_poly.type
_entity_poly.pdbx_seq_one_letter_code
_entity_poly.pdbx_strand_id
1 'polypeptide(L)'
;MHTRNAQSFPALLTDLALDTYANHLISQSKLPETDSISGMATGAASLEETLAPLQLIYGKVFTLAVGIALHGAESIIRYVAYDTCEPNDCVSHSEQHDQQRHLEVEGASGNSSGRCLYFVGEHRLFSPYYCPCGAYGYQGIRRQEVWLCKHLLALRMALVLEEKDLVKDVICERKITRRQLQEMMQSLD
;
A
#
# COMPACT_ATOMS: atom_id res chain seq x y z
N MET A 1 -18.46 -4.82 33.51
CA MET A 1 -18.85 -3.93 32.39
C MET A 1 -17.66 -3.78 31.47
N HIS A 2 -17.71 -4.34 30.27
CA HIS A 2 -16.63 -4.19 29.29
C HIS A 2 -16.75 -2.81 28.67
N THR A 3 -15.80 -1.92 28.98
CA THR A 3 -15.59 -0.68 28.22
C THR A 3 -15.16 -1.09 26.81
N ARG A 4 -16.13 -1.14 25.89
CA ARG A 4 -15.91 -1.35 24.47
C ARG A 4 -15.06 -0.17 23.98
N ASN A 5 -13.77 -0.43 23.76
CA ASN A 5 -12.76 0.56 23.38
C ASN A 5 -13.25 1.38 22.17
N ALA A 6 -13.58 2.65 22.39
CA ALA A 6 -13.85 3.63 21.33
C ALA A 6 -12.62 3.93 20.44
N GLN A 7 -11.46 3.35 20.78
CA GLN A 7 -10.18 3.53 20.10
C GLN A 7 -10.12 2.90 18.70
N SER A 8 -11.07 2.04 18.31
CA SER A 8 -11.09 1.42 16.97
C SER A 8 -11.87 2.20 15.91
N PHE A 9 -12.70 3.18 16.32
CA PHE A 9 -13.64 3.81 15.39
C PHE A 9 -12.96 4.58 14.23
N PRO A 10 -11.91 5.38 14.45
CA PRO A 10 -11.25 6.09 13.36
C PRO A 10 -10.51 5.17 12.38
N ALA A 11 -9.94 4.06 12.87
CA ALA A 11 -9.32 3.06 12.00
C ALA A 11 -10.37 2.37 11.12
N LEU A 12 -11.50 1.98 11.71
CA LEU A 12 -12.63 1.38 10.98
C LEU A 12 -13.22 2.33 9.94
N LEU A 13 -13.38 3.61 10.29
CA LEU A 13 -13.84 4.63 9.33
C LEU A 13 -12.83 4.83 8.20
N THR A 14 -11.54 4.72 8.48
CA THR A 14 -10.50 4.83 7.46
C THR A 14 -10.61 3.69 6.46
N ASP A 15 -10.63 2.47 6.97
CA ASP A 15 -10.69 1.28 6.12
C ASP A 15 -11.99 1.29 5.29
N LEU A 16 -13.14 1.64 5.90
CA LEU A 16 -14.42 1.78 5.20
C LEU A 16 -14.40 2.87 4.11
N ALA A 17 -13.84 4.05 4.41
CA ALA A 17 -13.77 5.14 3.45
C ALA A 17 -12.84 4.81 2.27
N LEU A 18 -11.71 4.15 2.53
CA LEU A 18 -10.79 3.70 1.48
C LEU A 18 -11.41 2.61 0.61
N ASP A 19 -12.11 1.65 1.20
CA ASP A 19 -12.85 0.63 0.44
C ASP A 19 -13.94 1.24 -0.42
N THR A 20 -14.71 2.19 0.12
CA THR A 20 -15.77 2.89 -0.61
C THR A 20 -15.18 3.69 -1.77
N TYR A 21 -14.05 4.37 -1.55
CA TYR A 21 -13.33 5.10 -2.58
C TYR A 21 -12.87 4.18 -3.71
N ALA A 22 -12.25 3.05 -3.37
CA ALA A 22 -11.80 2.10 -4.37
C ALA A 22 -12.98 1.51 -5.17
N ASN A 23 -14.08 1.15 -4.50
CA ASN A 23 -15.29 0.68 -5.17
C ASN A 23 -15.88 1.74 -6.12
N HIS A 24 -15.89 3.01 -5.70
CA HIS A 24 -16.33 4.11 -6.56
C HIS A 24 -15.45 4.25 -7.81
N LEU A 25 -14.12 4.13 -7.70
CA LEU A 25 -13.22 4.12 -8.85
C LEU A 25 -13.48 2.93 -9.79
N ILE A 26 -13.75 1.73 -9.24
CA ILE A 26 -14.12 0.56 -10.04
C ILE A 26 -15.43 0.80 -10.80
N SER A 27 -16.41 1.43 -10.15
CA SER A 27 -17.69 1.77 -10.77
C SER A 27 -17.53 2.78 -11.90
N GLN A 28 -16.64 3.78 -11.75
CA GLN A 28 -16.34 4.75 -12.80
C GLN A 28 -15.60 4.12 -13.99
N SER A 29 -14.64 3.22 -13.76
CA SER A 29 -13.88 2.58 -14.84
C SER A 29 -14.70 1.62 -15.70
N LYS A 30 -15.85 1.14 -15.19
CA LYS A 30 -16.77 0.24 -15.90
C LYS A 30 -17.86 0.97 -16.68
N LEU A 31 -18.00 2.30 -16.56
CA LEU A 31 -19.02 3.04 -17.28
C LEU A 31 -18.55 3.27 -18.74
N PRO A 32 -19.25 2.72 -19.75
CA PRO A 32 -18.88 2.97 -21.14
C PRO A 32 -19.09 4.46 -21.48
N GLU A 33 -18.18 5.07 -22.23
CA GLU A 33 -18.25 6.46 -22.72
C GLU A 33 -19.38 6.71 -23.75
N THR A 34 -20.51 6.01 -23.65
CA THR A 34 -21.69 6.26 -24.49
C THR A 34 -22.80 6.88 -23.66
N ASP A 35 -23.19 8.06 -24.10
CA ASP A 35 -24.37 8.85 -23.75
C ASP A 35 -24.27 9.77 -22.53
N SER A 36 -23.61 10.90 -22.80
CA SER A 36 -23.95 12.19 -22.19
C SER A 36 -25.39 12.61 -22.54
N ILE A 37 -26.40 12.01 -21.92
CA ILE A 37 -27.74 12.59 -21.85
C ILE A 37 -28.29 12.43 -20.43
N SER A 38 -28.23 13.53 -19.69
CA SER A 38 -29.17 13.97 -18.65
C SER A 38 -30.10 12.89 -18.06
N GLY A 39 -29.70 12.33 -16.93
CA GLY A 39 -30.59 11.63 -16.01
C GLY A 39 -29.97 11.58 -14.63
N MET A 40 -30.66 12.13 -13.62
CA MET A 40 -30.24 12.14 -12.22
C MET A 40 -29.77 10.74 -11.76
N ALA A 41 -28.46 10.53 -11.71
CA ALA A 41 -27.87 9.39 -11.01
C ALA A 41 -27.90 9.66 -9.50
N THR A 42 -29.11 9.65 -8.93
CA THR A 42 -29.32 9.55 -7.48
C THR A 42 -28.82 8.19 -7.02
N GLY A 43 -27.53 8.07 -6.66
CA GLY A 43 -27.00 6.85 -6.08
C GLY A 43 -25.48 6.69 -6.06
N ALA A 44 -24.71 7.45 -6.85
CA ALA A 44 -23.25 7.47 -6.71
C ALA A 44 -22.86 8.61 -5.76
N ALA A 45 -22.43 8.27 -4.55
CA ALA A 45 -21.77 9.25 -3.68
C ALA A 45 -20.64 9.90 -4.49
N SER A 46 -20.57 11.23 -4.46
CA SER A 46 -19.50 11.93 -5.19
C SER A 46 -18.13 11.51 -4.64
N LEU A 47 -17.07 11.64 -5.45
CA LEU A 47 -15.71 11.34 -5.00
C LEU A 47 -15.36 12.12 -3.72
N GLU A 48 -15.78 13.38 -3.67
CA GLU A 48 -15.61 14.26 -2.51
C GLU A 48 -16.33 13.71 -1.28
N GLU A 49 -17.57 13.26 -1.43
CA GLU A 49 -18.37 12.67 -0.34
C GLU A 49 -17.74 11.38 0.21
N THR A 50 -17.14 10.58 -0.66
CA THR A 50 -16.49 9.32 -0.27
C THR A 50 -15.22 9.55 0.54
N LEU A 51 -14.48 10.61 0.27
CA LEU A 51 -13.23 10.96 0.94
C LEU A 51 -13.41 11.98 2.09
N ALA A 52 -14.57 12.63 2.19
CA ALA A 52 -14.89 13.60 3.24
C ALA A 52 -14.65 13.09 4.67
N PRO A 53 -14.95 11.83 5.04
CA PRO A 53 -14.63 11.31 6.36
C PRO A 53 -13.13 11.35 6.67
N LEU A 54 -12.27 11.05 5.68
CA LEU A 54 -10.82 11.07 5.87
C LEU A 54 -10.30 12.51 6.03
N GLN A 55 -10.82 13.45 5.24
CA GLN A 55 -10.51 14.87 5.39
C GLN A 55 -10.96 15.40 6.76
N LEU A 56 -12.10 14.95 7.29
CA LEU A 56 -12.59 15.37 8.60
C LEU A 56 -11.72 14.82 9.75
N ILE A 57 -11.33 13.55 9.68
CA ILE A 57 -10.56 12.87 10.74
C ILE A 57 -9.09 13.32 10.73
N TYR A 58 -8.48 13.41 9.55
CA TYR A 58 -7.03 13.61 9.41
C TYR A 58 -6.64 15.02 8.95
N GLY A 59 -7.59 15.81 8.45
CA GLY A 59 -7.35 17.19 8.00
C GLY A 59 -6.19 17.28 7.01
N LYS A 60 -5.20 18.13 7.33
CA LYS A 60 -4.00 18.33 6.49
C LYS A 60 -3.20 17.05 6.25
N VAL A 61 -3.24 16.08 7.17
CA VAL A 61 -2.52 14.81 7.02
C VAL A 61 -3.10 14.02 5.85
N PHE A 62 -4.42 14.06 5.65
CA PHE A 62 -5.05 13.41 4.50
C PHE A 62 -4.61 14.04 3.18
N THR A 63 -4.60 15.38 3.08
CA THR A 63 -4.14 16.06 1.86
C THR A 63 -2.70 15.70 1.49
N LEU A 64 -1.81 15.61 2.50
CA LEU A 64 -0.42 15.18 2.29
C LEU A 64 -0.33 13.71 1.86
N ALA A 65 -1.15 12.84 2.45
CA ALA A 65 -1.20 11.43 2.10
C ALA A 65 -1.70 11.20 0.67
N VAL A 66 -2.71 11.94 0.23
CA VAL A 66 -3.18 11.98 -1.16
C VAL A 66 -2.05 12.40 -2.11
N GLY A 67 -1.30 13.44 -1.76
CA GLY A 67 -0.13 13.89 -2.53
C GLY A 67 0.89 12.78 -2.76
N ILE A 68 1.16 11.97 -1.72
CA ILE A 68 2.09 10.84 -1.82
C ILE A 68 1.48 9.70 -2.65
N ALA A 69 0.28 9.23 -2.29
CA ALA A 69 -0.31 8.02 -2.86
C ALA A 69 -0.83 8.17 -4.30
N LEU A 70 -1.29 9.37 -4.68
CA LEU A 70 -1.93 9.60 -5.98
C LEU A 70 -1.15 10.53 -6.90
N HIS A 71 -0.27 11.38 -6.35
CA HIS A 71 0.44 12.39 -7.13
C HIS A 71 1.96 12.22 -7.11
N GLY A 72 2.47 11.15 -6.48
CA GLY A 72 3.91 10.84 -6.48
C GLY A 72 4.77 11.89 -5.78
N ALA A 73 4.21 12.65 -4.83
CA ALA A 73 4.98 13.63 -4.06
C ALA A 73 6.16 12.99 -3.30
N GLU A 74 6.00 11.73 -2.90
CA GLU A 74 7.06 10.87 -2.38
C GLU A 74 6.90 9.47 -2.98
N SER A 75 7.99 8.73 -3.18
CA SER A 75 7.92 7.37 -3.72
C SER A 75 7.45 6.37 -2.67
N ILE A 76 6.60 5.42 -3.08
CA ILE A 76 6.27 4.23 -2.28
C ILE A 76 6.95 3.02 -2.92
N ILE A 77 7.89 2.39 -2.19
CA ILE A 77 8.65 1.22 -2.66
C ILE A 77 8.37 0.04 -1.74
N ARG A 78 7.95 -1.09 -2.30
CA ARG A 78 7.83 -2.37 -1.59
C ARG A 78 9.01 -3.27 -1.93
N TYR A 79 9.81 -3.60 -0.93
CA TYR A 79 10.83 -4.64 -1.05
C TYR A 79 10.24 -5.99 -0.64
N VAL A 80 10.29 -6.96 -1.55
CA VAL A 80 9.82 -8.32 -1.34
C VAL A 80 11.03 -9.25 -1.36
N ALA A 81 11.21 -10.03 -0.29
CA ALA A 81 12.21 -11.08 -0.29
C ALA A 81 11.81 -12.19 -1.27
N TYR A 82 12.71 -12.54 -2.19
CA TYR A 82 12.55 -13.73 -3.02
C TYR A 82 13.45 -14.86 -2.51
N ASP A 83 12.91 -16.08 -2.56
CA ASP A 83 13.65 -17.30 -2.33
C ASP A 83 14.39 -17.66 -3.61
N THR A 84 15.54 -17.02 -3.84
CA THR A 84 16.56 -17.79 -4.55
C THR A 84 17.02 -18.83 -3.55
N CYS A 85 16.73 -20.10 -3.83
CA CYS A 85 17.58 -21.18 -3.34
C CYS A 85 19.02 -20.75 -3.64
N GLU A 86 19.78 -20.42 -2.59
CA GLU A 86 21.21 -20.16 -2.69
C GLU A 86 21.84 -21.37 -3.41
N PRO A 87 22.43 -21.22 -4.60
CA PRO A 87 23.11 -22.33 -5.24
C PRO A 87 24.50 -22.44 -4.61
N ASN A 88 24.57 -22.93 -3.37
CA ASN A 88 25.87 -23.21 -2.78
C ASN A 88 25.82 -24.33 -1.74
N ASP A 89 25.41 -25.51 -2.19
CA ASP A 89 25.88 -26.80 -1.67
C ASP A 89 25.68 -27.88 -2.74
N CYS A 90 26.48 -27.83 -3.81
CA CYS A 90 26.89 -28.99 -4.62
C CYS A 90 27.90 -28.55 -5.67
N VAL A 91 29.18 -28.77 -5.39
CA VAL A 91 30.22 -28.82 -6.41
C VAL A 91 29.95 -30.01 -7.32
N SER A 92 29.75 -29.79 -8.61
CA SER A 92 30.11 -30.75 -9.67
C SER A 92 30.25 -30.02 -11.01
N HIS A 93 31.48 -30.05 -11.52
CA HIS A 93 31.87 -29.76 -12.90
C HIS A 93 31.02 -30.53 -13.90
N SER A 94 30.47 -29.86 -14.92
CA SER A 94 30.52 -30.33 -16.32
C SER A 94 30.18 -29.18 -17.28
N GLU A 95 30.87 -29.18 -18.42
CA GLU A 95 30.85 -28.17 -19.46
C GLU A 95 29.68 -28.34 -20.45
N GLN A 96 29.48 -27.30 -21.28
CA GLN A 96 28.99 -27.31 -22.68
C GLN A 96 27.48 -27.30 -22.99
N HIS A 97 27.12 -26.17 -23.60
CA HIS A 97 26.35 -25.97 -24.84
C HIS A 97 24.84 -26.27 -24.93
N ASP A 98 24.20 -25.25 -25.51
CA ASP A 98 23.02 -25.25 -26.38
C ASP A 98 21.60 -25.18 -25.80
N GLN A 99 20.94 -24.11 -26.27
CA GLN A 99 19.55 -24.06 -26.75
C GLN A 99 18.40 -23.91 -25.74
N GLN A 100 17.91 -22.66 -25.71
CA GLN A 100 16.60 -22.28 -26.26
C GLN A 100 15.34 -22.50 -25.38
N ARG A 101 14.51 -21.45 -25.38
CA ARG A 101 13.03 -21.40 -25.29
C ARG A 101 12.39 -21.11 -23.93
N HIS A 102 11.70 -19.96 -23.91
CA HIS A 102 10.31 -19.82 -23.50
C HIS A 102 9.84 -20.69 -22.33
N LEU A 103 9.90 -20.13 -21.12
CA LEU A 103 8.96 -20.43 -20.04
C LEU A 103 8.73 -19.15 -19.22
N GLU A 104 8.12 -18.14 -19.83
CA GLU A 104 7.33 -17.16 -19.06
C GLU A 104 6.00 -17.85 -18.73
N VAL A 105 6.08 -18.73 -17.73
CA VAL A 105 4.94 -19.40 -17.11
C VAL A 105 4.13 -18.33 -16.39
N GLU A 106 2.98 -18.05 -16.98
CA GLU A 106 1.68 -17.85 -16.36
C GLU A 106 1.65 -17.82 -14.81
N GLY A 107 0.99 -16.78 -14.28
CA GLY A 107 0.12 -16.98 -13.13
C GLY A 107 0.80 -17.05 -11.77
N ALA A 108 1.31 -15.92 -11.29
CA ALA A 108 1.39 -15.65 -9.85
C ALA A 108 0.57 -14.41 -9.50
N SER A 109 -0.71 -14.43 -9.88
CA SER A 109 -1.73 -13.67 -9.17
C SER A 109 -1.92 -14.35 -7.81
N GLY A 110 -1.49 -13.70 -6.73
CA GLY A 110 -1.80 -14.17 -5.38
C GLY A 110 -0.76 -13.77 -4.34
N ASN A 111 -1.00 -12.63 -3.70
CA ASN A 111 -0.58 -12.29 -2.33
C ASN A 111 0.79 -12.82 -1.90
N SER A 112 1.82 -11.99 -2.07
CA SER A 112 3.15 -12.20 -1.49
C SER A 112 3.06 -12.35 0.03
N SER A 113 2.91 -13.60 0.50
CA SER A 113 2.97 -14.04 1.90
C SER A 113 4.40 -13.94 2.50
N GLY A 114 5.22 -13.06 1.94
CA GLY A 114 6.59 -12.78 2.39
C GLY A 114 6.61 -11.59 3.33
N ARG A 115 7.58 -11.57 4.26
CA ARG A 115 7.89 -10.36 5.04
C ARG A 115 8.28 -9.25 4.04
N CYS A 116 7.46 -8.21 3.97
CA CYS A 116 7.69 -7.07 3.09
C CYS A 116 8.27 -5.90 3.89
N LEU A 117 9.06 -5.08 3.21
CA LEU A 117 9.56 -3.82 3.76
C LEU A 117 9.14 -2.68 2.85
N TYR A 118 8.50 -1.67 3.42
CA TYR A 118 8.03 -0.51 2.69
C TYR A 118 8.95 0.68 2.93
N PHE A 119 9.17 1.46 1.88
CA PHE A 119 9.70 2.81 1.96
C PHE A 119 8.63 3.76 1.46
N VAL A 120 8.35 4.81 2.22
CA VAL A 120 7.46 5.90 1.84
C VAL A 120 8.26 7.18 2.03
N GLY A 121 8.70 7.77 0.92
CA GLY A 121 9.74 8.79 0.93
C GLY A 121 11.02 8.23 1.57
N GLU A 122 11.51 8.92 2.60
CA GLU A 122 12.69 8.51 3.37
C GLU A 122 12.35 7.56 4.52
N HIS A 123 11.05 7.35 4.79
CA HIS A 123 10.62 6.56 5.94
C HIS A 123 10.44 5.10 5.61
N ARG A 124 11.00 4.28 6.48
CA ARG A 124 10.97 2.85 6.40
C ARG A 124 9.90 2.25 7.29
N LEU A 125 9.03 1.41 6.75
CA LEU A 125 7.92 0.78 7.47
C LEU A 125 7.96 -0.74 7.32
N PHE A 126 7.93 -1.44 8.45
CA PHE A 126 7.88 -2.91 8.52
C PHE A 126 6.46 -3.47 8.45
N SER A 127 5.47 -2.61 8.64
CA SER A 127 4.06 -2.97 8.58
C SER A 127 3.24 -1.73 8.19
N PRO A 128 2.05 -1.91 7.61
CA PRO A 128 1.13 -0.82 7.32
C PRO A 128 0.43 -0.25 8.58
N TYR A 129 1.00 -0.52 9.77
CA TYR A 129 0.46 -0.15 11.07
C TYR A 129 1.43 0.66 11.92
N TYR A 130 2.69 0.80 11.50
CA TYR A 130 3.71 1.51 12.29
C TYR A 130 4.66 2.30 11.40
N CYS A 131 4.88 3.57 11.75
CA CYS A 131 5.87 4.43 11.09
C CYS A 131 6.82 5.05 12.13
N PRO A 132 8.14 5.00 11.91
CA PRO A 132 9.12 5.58 12.84
C PRO A 132 9.24 7.11 12.75
N CYS A 133 8.42 7.80 11.95
CA CYS A 133 8.53 9.25 11.81
C CYS A 133 8.16 9.99 13.11
N GLY A 134 8.77 11.16 13.34
CA GLY A 134 8.52 11.97 14.53
C GLY A 134 7.05 12.37 14.72
N ALA A 135 6.30 12.56 13.62
CA ALA A 135 4.87 12.87 13.67
C ALA A 135 4.06 11.72 14.30
N TYR A 136 4.37 10.47 13.95
CA TYR A 136 3.72 9.29 14.52
C TYR A 136 4.06 9.12 16.00
N GLY A 137 5.35 9.27 16.36
CA GLY A 137 5.80 9.22 17.76
C GLY A 137 5.14 10.30 18.64
N TYR A 138 5.04 11.53 18.13
CA TYR A 138 4.40 12.65 18.84
C TYR A 138 2.91 12.39 19.09
N GLN A 139 2.19 11.86 18.09
CA GLN A 139 0.77 11.52 18.22
C GLN A 139 0.54 10.41 19.25
N GLY A 140 1.38 9.36 19.25
CA GLY A 140 1.28 8.24 20.18
C GLY A 140 1.54 8.61 21.65
N ILE A 141 2.47 9.53 21.91
CA ILE A 141 2.83 9.93 23.29
C ILE A 141 1.86 10.95 23.87
N ARG A 142 1.41 11.93 23.08
CA ARG A 142 0.73 13.12 23.65
C ARG A 142 -0.79 13.18 23.48
N ARG A 143 -1.37 12.46 22.52
CA ARG A 143 -2.77 12.74 22.15
C ARG A 143 -3.77 11.61 22.33
N GLN A 144 -3.33 10.35 22.49
CA GLN A 144 -4.24 9.17 22.40
C GLN A 144 -5.17 9.22 21.17
N GLU A 145 -4.82 10.03 20.17
CA GLU A 145 -5.56 10.28 18.95
C GLU A 145 -4.98 9.42 17.83
N VAL A 146 -5.76 9.31 16.77
CA VAL A 146 -5.63 8.37 15.67
C VAL A 146 -4.19 8.26 15.12
N TRP A 147 -3.69 7.03 15.08
CA TRP A 147 -2.30 6.66 14.83
C TRP A 147 -1.94 6.68 13.33
N LEU A 148 -2.17 7.79 12.64
CA LEU A 148 -1.86 7.87 11.21
C LEU A 148 -1.13 9.17 10.89
N CYS A 149 0.18 9.02 10.67
CA CYS A 149 0.97 10.01 9.95
C CYS A 149 0.67 9.93 8.44
N LYS A 150 1.11 10.95 7.68
CA LYS A 150 0.91 10.98 6.23
C LYS A 150 1.46 9.74 5.53
N HIS A 151 2.58 9.18 6.00
CA HIS A 151 3.22 8.01 5.38
C HIS A 151 2.39 6.73 5.53
N LEU A 152 1.83 6.50 6.73
CA LEU A 152 0.97 5.33 6.95
C LEU A 152 -0.34 5.44 6.19
N LEU A 153 -0.95 6.63 6.21
CA LEU A 153 -2.19 6.85 5.48
C LEU A 153 -1.97 6.69 3.97
N ALA A 154 -0.88 7.25 3.43
CA ALA A 154 -0.51 7.08 2.02
C ALA A 154 -0.24 5.61 1.66
N LEU A 155 0.50 4.89 2.50
CA LEU A 155 0.77 3.46 2.27
C LEU A 155 -0.53 2.64 2.27
N ARG A 156 -1.45 2.91 3.19
CA ARG A 156 -2.76 2.23 3.22
C ARG A 156 -3.59 2.53 1.99
N MET A 157 -3.66 3.78 1.57
CA MET A 157 -4.32 4.17 0.31
C MET A 157 -3.73 3.41 -0.88
N ALA A 158 -2.40 3.39 -0.98
CA ALA A 158 -1.70 2.70 -2.06
C ALA A 158 -1.98 1.19 -2.08
N LEU A 159 -1.95 0.54 -0.92
CA LEU A 159 -2.22 -0.90 -0.79
C LEU A 159 -3.66 -1.25 -1.18
N VAL A 160 -4.64 -0.44 -0.78
CA VAL A 160 -6.06 -0.64 -1.16
C VAL A 160 -6.24 -0.49 -2.67
N LEU A 161 -5.59 0.50 -3.28
CA LEU A 161 -5.66 0.71 -4.74
C LEU A 161 -4.99 -0.41 -5.52
N GLU A 162 -3.86 -0.91 -5.02
CA GLU A 162 -3.15 -2.05 -5.60
C GLU A 162 -3.96 -3.34 -5.48
N GLU A 163 -4.55 -3.63 -4.31
CA GLU A 163 -5.39 -4.82 -4.08
C GLU A 163 -6.58 -4.89 -5.06
N LYS A 164 -7.09 -3.73 -5.47
CA LYS A 164 -8.20 -3.61 -6.42
C LYS A 164 -7.77 -3.49 -7.88
N ASP A 165 -6.47 -3.59 -8.19
CA ASP A 165 -5.88 -3.39 -9.52
C ASP A 165 -6.31 -2.06 -10.19
N LEU A 166 -6.53 -1.03 -9.36
CA LEU A 166 -7.04 0.27 -9.83
C LEU A 166 -5.96 1.18 -10.38
N VAL A 167 -4.75 1.08 -9.82
CA VAL A 167 -3.62 1.90 -10.24
C VAL A 167 -2.39 1.02 -10.30
N LYS A 168 -1.87 0.87 -11.52
CA LYS A 168 -0.57 0.26 -11.75
C LYS A 168 0.50 1.32 -11.43
N ASP A 169 1.57 0.91 -10.77
CA ASP A 169 2.74 1.74 -10.47
C ASP A 169 2.67 2.70 -9.27
N VAL A 170 1.63 2.65 -8.42
CA VAL A 170 1.63 3.41 -7.15
C VAL A 170 2.71 2.88 -6.21
N ILE A 171 2.83 1.56 -6.11
CA ILE A 171 3.84 0.88 -5.31
C ILE A 171 4.89 0.29 -6.26
N CYS A 172 6.11 0.83 -6.18
CA CYS A 172 7.24 0.28 -6.90
C CYS A 172 7.74 -0.99 -6.19
N GLU A 173 7.48 -2.16 -6.76
CA GLU A 173 8.01 -3.41 -6.22
C GLU A 173 9.48 -3.61 -6.59
N ARG A 174 10.30 -3.99 -5.59
CA ARG A 174 11.70 -4.40 -5.76
C ARG A 174 11.93 -5.76 -5.12
N LYS A 175 12.40 -6.70 -5.93
CA LYS A 175 12.78 -8.04 -5.48
C LYS A 175 14.19 -7.98 -4.91
N ILE A 176 14.37 -8.43 -3.67
CA ILE A 176 15.68 -8.52 -2.99
C ILE A 176 15.88 -9.88 -2.34
N THR A 177 17.13 -10.27 -2.08
CA THR A 177 17.41 -11.52 -1.37
C THR A 177 16.97 -11.43 0.10
N ARG A 178 16.72 -12.57 0.74
CA ARG A 178 16.44 -12.61 2.20
C ARG A 178 17.55 -11.94 3.02
N ARG A 179 18.80 -12.13 2.62
CA ARG A 179 19.97 -11.51 3.27
C ARG A 179 19.94 -10.00 3.15
N GLN A 180 19.70 -9.46 1.95
CA GLN A 180 19.55 -8.02 1.74
C GLN A 180 18.39 -7.45 2.56
N LEU A 181 17.26 -8.14 2.60
CA LEU A 181 16.13 -7.72 3.43
C LEU A 181 16.56 -7.63 4.89
N GLN A 182 17.22 -8.68 5.42
CA GLN A 182 17.71 -8.70 6.80
C GLN A 182 18.74 -7.60 7.10
N GLU A 183 19.71 -7.38 6.21
CA GLU A 183 20.71 -6.31 6.33
C GLU A 183 20.03 -4.94 6.38
N MET A 184 19.06 -4.72 5.49
CA MET A 184 18.22 -3.55 5.59
C MET A 184 17.59 -3.54 7.00
N MET A 185 16.89 -4.58 7.46
CA MET A 185 16.21 -4.59 8.77
C MET A 185 17.12 -4.24 9.95
N GLN A 186 18.41 -4.55 9.86
CA GLN A 186 19.39 -4.33 10.92
C GLN A 186 20.07 -2.96 10.89
N SER A 187 20.12 -2.27 9.75
CA SER A 187 20.73 -0.92 9.60
C SER A 187 19.97 0.25 10.29
N LEU A 188 19.21 -0.05 11.34
CA LEU A 188 18.45 0.93 12.13
C LEU A 188 19.31 1.47 13.27
N ASP A 189 20.29 2.32 12.96
CA ASP A 189 20.98 3.18 13.93
C ASP A 189 20.44 4.62 13.83
#